data_AF-A0A9E4RH06-F1
#
_entry.id   AF-A0A9E4RH06-F1
#
_cell.length_a   1.000
_cell.length_b   1.000
_cell.length_c   1.000
_cell.angle_alpha   90.00
_cell.angle_beta   90.00
_cell.angle_gamma   90.00
#
_symmetry.space_group_name_H-M   'P 1'
#
loop_
_entity.id
_entity.type
_entity.pdbx_description
1 polymer ?
#
loop_
_entity_poly.entity_id
_entity_poly.type
_entity_poly.pdbx_seq_one_letter_code
_entity_poly.pdbx_strand_id
1 'polypeptide(L)'
;MIDEDPGKLQPSYLKQITPVENLTHLGLKTYVDNSRNNRIVLICPELEGWILRAVRDSGLRMDTYNLPDRSTALKRVINARLDNLSRLLADLNDADSPRLHRLKELLN
;
A
#
# COMPACT_ATOMS: atom_id res chain seq x y z
N MET A 1 -6.87 5.61 -5.88
CA MET A 1 -5.66 4.88 -5.45
C MET A 1 -5.45 3.72 -6.41
N ILE A 2 -4.21 3.41 -6.77
CA ILE A 2 -3.83 2.34 -7.71
C ILE A 2 -2.86 1.39 -6.99
N ASP A 3 -3.00 0.10 -7.22
CA ASP A 3 -2.05 -0.92 -6.78
C ASP A 3 -1.09 -1.28 -7.93
N GLU A 4 0.20 -1.35 -7.64
CA GLU A 4 1.18 -1.88 -8.59
C GLU A 4 1.14 -3.42 -8.56
N ASP A 5 1.22 -4.06 -9.73
CA ASP A 5 1.30 -5.52 -9.85
C ASP A 5 2.57 -5.82 -10.65
N PRO A 6 3.62 -6.39 -10.03
CA PRO A 6 4.89 -6.61 -10.69
C PRO A 6 4.72 -7.44 -11.96
N GLY A 7 5.29 -6.95 -13.07
CA GLY A 7 5.22 -7.63 -14.36
C GLY A 7 4.09 -7.18 -15.28
N LYS A 8 3.22 -6.25 -14.87
CA LYS A 8 2.29 -5.57 -15.77
C LYS A 8 2.87 -4.25 -16.27
N LEU A 9 2.67 -3.99 -17.57
CA LEU A 9 3.01 -2.70 -18.17
C LEU A 9 2.24 -1.59 -17.45
N GLN A 10 2.95 -0.61 -16.91
CA GLN A 10 2.31 0.58 -16.36
C GLN A 10 1.48 1.28 -17.45
N PRO A 11 0.24 1.73 -17.15
CA PRO A 11 -0.60 2.44 -18.10
C PRO A 11 0.12 3.64 -18.70
N SER A 12 0.00 3.85 -20.02
CA SER A 12 0.60 5.00 -20.71
C SER A 12 0.18 6.34 -20.12
N TYR A 13 -1.03 6.40 -19.56
CA TYR A 13 -1.54 7.55 -18.82
C TYR A 13 -0.64 7.97 -17.65
N LEU A 14 -0.01 7.03 -16.93
CA LEU A 14 0.92 7.36 -15.84
C LEU A 14 2.22 8.04 -16.34
N LYS A 15 2.58 7.87 -17.63
CA LYS A 15 3.73 8.55 -18.24
C LYS A 15 3.46 10.01 -18.58
N GLN A 16 2.19 10.42 -18.61
CA GLN A 16 1.75 11.75 -19.03
C GLN A 16 1.40 12.67 -17.86
N ILE A 17 1.43 12.14 -16.63
CA ILE A 17 1.09 12.87 -15.40
C ILE A 17 2.35 13.19 -14.59
N THR A 18 2.33 14.31 -13.88
CA THR A 18 3.52 14.81 -13.18
C THR A 18 3.67 14.13 -11.82
N PRO A 19 4.84 13.55 -11.50
CA PRO A 19 5.11 13.07 -10.15
C PRO A 19 5.17 14.27 -9.19
N VAL A 20 4.46 14.17 -8.07
CA VAL A 20 4.39 15.26 -7.08
C VAL A 20 5.34 15.01 -5.92
N GLU A 21 5.38 13.78 -5.44
CA GLU A 21 6.21 13.41 -4.30
C GLU A 21 6.71 11.97 -4.44
N ASN A 22 8.00 11.78 -4.22
CA ASN A 22 8.65 10.48 -4.27
C ASN A 22 8.78 9.91 -2.85
N LEU A 23 7.78 9.13 -2.44
CA LEU A 23 7.72 8.45 -1.14
C LEU A 23 8.10 6.97 -1.26
N THR A 24 9.02 6.64 -2.18
CA THR A 24 9.43 5.26 -2.46
C THR A 24 9.98 4.53 -1.23
N HIS A 25 10.61 5.24 -0.28
CA HIS A 25 11.01 4.67 1.02
C HIS A 25 9.82 4.13 1.84
N LEU A 26 8.65 4.77 1.72
CA LEU A 26 7.37 4.32 2.28
C LEU A 26 6.58 3.40 1.33
N GLY A 27 7.11 3.11 0.13
CA GLY A 27 6.45 2.29 -0.88
C GLY A 27 5.26 2.99 -1.51
N LEU A 28 5.29 4.32 -1.58
CA LEU A 28 4.23 5.14 -2.16
C LEU A 28 4.80 6.04 -3.26
N LYS A 29 4.03 6.27 -4.32
CA LYS A 29 4.31 7.30 -5.33
C LYS A 29 3.06 8.13 -5.54
N THR A 30 3.21 9.44 -5.67
CA THR A 30 2.08 10.33 -5.92
C THR A 30 2.24 11.04 -7.24
N TYR A 31 1.14 11.17 -7.96
CA TYR A 31 1.05 11.85 -9.24
C TYR A 31 -0.15 12.76 -9.25
N VAL A 32 -0.08 13.84 -10.02
CA VAL A 32 -1.22 14.71 -10.28
C VAL A 32 -1.42 14.84 -11.78
N ASP A 33 -2.65 14.62 -12.21
CA ASP A 33 -3.13 15.04 -13.52
C ASP A 33 -3.70 16.45 -13.41
N ASN A 34 -2.88 17.44 -13.80
CA ASN A 34 -3.26 18.85 -13.79
C ASN A 34 -4.42 19.15 -14.76
N SER A 35 -4.64 18.33 -15.79
CA SER A 35 -5.71 18.56 -16.77
C SER A 35 -7.08 18.18 -16.24
N ARG A 36 -7.14 17.20 -15.33
CA ARG A 36 -8.38 16.68 -14.74
C ARG A 36 -8.51 16.96 -13.25
N ASN A 37 -7.55 17.70 -12.67
CA ASN A 37 -7.41 17.94 -11.24
C ASN A 37 -7.49 16.65 -10.40
N ASN A 38 -6.90 15.56 -10.91
CA ASN A 38 -6.95 14.25 -10.26
C ASN A 38 -5.62 13.93 -9.59
N ARG A 39 -5.68 13.51 -8.32
CA ARG A 39 -4.52 13.00 -7.58
C ARG A 39 -4.52 11.47 -7.61
N ILE A 40 -3.36 10.89 -7.90
CA ILE A 40 -3.15 9.44 -7.96
C ILE A 40 -2.10 9.08 -6.92
N VAL A 41 -2.50 8.18 -6.02
CA VAL A 41 -1.59 7.51 -5.07
C VAL A 41 -1.40 6.08 -5.56
N LEU A 42 -0.14 5.72 -5.82
CA LEU A 42 0.28 4.38 -6.26
C LEU A 42 1.01 3.69 -5.10
N ILE A 43 0.58 2.48 -4.78
CA ILE A 43 1.27 1.59 -3.83
C ILE A 43 2.28 0.75 -4.60
N CYS A 44 3.52 0.68 -4.11
CA CYS A 44 4.62 -0.08 -4.73
C CYS A 44 5.29 -0.99 -3.68
N PRO A 45 5.66 -2.25 -4.01
CA PRO A 45 5.53 -2.91 -5.30
C PRO A 45 4.16 -3.56 -5.55
N GLU A 46 3.48 -4.04 -4.50
CA GLU A 46 2.06 -4.42 -4.51
C GLU A 46 1.49 -4.20 -3.10
N LEU A 47 0.17 -4.20 -2.95
CA LEU A 47 -0.52 -4.00 -1.68
C LEU A 47 -0.03 -4.98 -0.61
N GLU A 48 0.07 -6.26 -0.94
CA GLU A 48 0.48 -7.29 0.00
C GLU A 48 1.92 -7.09 0.47
N GLY A 49 2.84 -6.84 -0.46
CA GLY A 49 4.23 -6.54 -0.16
C GLY A 49 4.36 -5.25 0.68
N TRP A 50 3.50 -4.26 0.44
CA TRP A 50 3.44 -3.03 1.23
C TRP A 50 2.96 -3.28 2.65
N ILE A 51 1.89 -4.06 2.83
CA ILE A 51 1.38 -4.46 4.15
C ILE A 51 2.46 -5.19 4.94
N LEU A 52 3.13 -6.18 4.33
CA LEU A 52 4.20 -6.93 4.99
C LEU A 52 5.33 -6.02 5.50
N ARG A 53 5.70 -4.98 4.74
CA ARG A 53 6.68 -3.99 5.19
C ARG A 53 6.14 -3.13 6.32
N ALA A 54 4.89 -2.67 6.25
CA ALA A 54 4.27 -1.88 7.32
C ALA A 54 4.25 -2.65 8.66
N VAL A 55 3.92 -3.94 8.60
CA VAL A 55 3.91 -4.86 9.76
C VAL A 55 5.29 -5.02 10.36
N ARG A 56 6.29 -5.32 9.52
CA ARG A 56 7.67 -5.48 9.97
C ARG A 56 8.23 -4.19 10.58
N ASP A 57 7.98 -3.05 9.93
CA ASP A 57 8.49 -1.76 10.38
C ASP A 57 7.85 -1.32 11.72
N SER A 58 6.66 -1.84 12.04
CA SER A 58 5.94 -1.57 13.30
C SER A 58 6.16 -2.66 14.37
N GLY A 59 7.07 -3.62 14.14
CA GLY A 59 7.37 -4.70 15.08
C GLY A 59 6.25 -5.74 15.27
N LEU A 60 5.22 -5.70 14.42
CA LEU A 60 4.10 -6.64 14.46
C LEU A 60 4.46 -7.93 13.70
N ARG A 61 3.65 -8.98 13.89
CA ARG A 61 3.82 -10.26 13.19
C ARG A 61 2.53 -10.68 12.50
N MET A 62 2.64 -11.16 11.26
CA MET A 62 1.50 -11.58 10.45
C MET A 62 0.76 -12.79 11.03
N ASP A 63 1.48 -13.69 11.71
CA ASP A 63 0.93 -14.91 12.28
C ASP A 63 0.00 -14.65 13.47
N THR A 64 0.21 -13.56 14.22
CA THR A 64 -0.72 -13.07 15.26
C THR A 64 -2.14 -12.84 14.72
N TYR A 65 -2.27 -12.55 13.43
CA TYR A 65 -3.53 -12.30 12.75
C TYR A 65 -3.99 -13.48 11.89
N ASN A 66 -3.31 -14.63 11.98
CA ASN A 66 -3.55 -15.77 11.10
C ASN A 66 -3.52 -15.34 9.61
N LEU A 67 -2.52 -14.53 9.25
CA LEU A 67 -2.23 -14.13 7.88
C LEU A 67 -0.83 -14.62 7.49
N PRO A 68 -0.61 -14.99 6.22
CA PRO A 68 0.70 -15.43 5.76
C PRO A 68 1.67 -14.25 5.66
N ASP A 69 2.95 -14.54 5.86
CA ASP A 69 4.07 -13.59 5.86
C ASP A 69 4.77 -13.43 4.49
N ARG A 70 4.24 -14.09 3.45
CA ARG A 70 4.72 -14.00 2.07
C ARG A 70 3.70 -13.33 1.18
N SER A 71 4.15 -12.37 0.38
CA SER A 71 3.28 -11.56 -0.49
C SER A 71 2.39 -12.41 -1.39
N THR A 72 2.96 -13.41 -2.07
CA THR A 72 2.23 -14.32 -2.96
C THR A 72 1.18 -15.16 -2.24
N ALA A 73 1.44 -15.56 -1.01
CA ALA A 73 0.49 -16.29 -0.18
C ALA A 73 -0.61 -15.36 0.35
N LEU A 74 -0.23 -14.14 0.76
CA LEU A 74 -1.17 -13.12 1.23
C LEU A 74 -2.15 -12.74 0.12
N LYS A 75 -1.67 -12.54 -1.11
CA LYS A 75 -2.50 -12.19 -2.27
C LYS A 75 -3.62 -13.19 -2.53
N ARG A 76 -3.38 -14.47 -2.22
CA ARG A 76 -4.39 -15.53 -2.39
C ARG A 76 -5.49 -15.54 -1.33
N VAL A 77 -5.23 -14.97 -0.14
CA VAL A 77 -6.12 -15.12 1.02
C VAL A 77 -6.63 -13.79 1.56
N ILE A 78 -6.01 -12.66 1.22
CA ILE A 78 -6.29 -11.35 1.79
C ILE A 78 -7.75 -10.94 1.60
N ASN A 79 -8.30 -11.15 0.40
CA ASN A 79 -9.70 -10.84 0.08
C ASN A 79 -10.70 -11.80 0.76
N ALA A 80 -10.26 -12.98 1.20
CA ALA A 80 -11.11 -13.94 1.91
C ALA A 80 -11.03 -13.80 3.44
N ARG A 81 -10.01 -13.10 3.96
CA ARG A 81 -9.73 -12.93 5.38
C ARG A 81 -9.79 -11.45 5.80
N LEU A 82 -10.85 -10.75 5.36
CA LEU A 82 -11.01 -9.31 5.60
C LEU A 82 -11.09 -8.96 7.09
N ASP A 83 -11.65 -9.82 7.94
CA ASP A 83 -11.70 -9.59 9.39
C ASP A 83 -10.29 -9.60 10.00
N ASN A 84 -9.45 -10.54 9.59
CA ASN A 84 -8.06 -10.63 10.04
C ASN A 84 -7.25 -9.43 9.54
N LEU A 85 -7.48 -9.03 8.28
CA LEU A 85 -6.86 -7.83 7.72
C LEU A 85 -7.30 -6.57 8.46
N SER A 86 -8.58 -6.45 8.82
CA SER A 86 -9.11 -5.30 9.53
C SER A 86 -8.47 -5.16 10.92
N ARG A 87 -8.31 -6.28 11.64
CA ARG A 87 -7.59 -6.31 12.91
C ARG A 87 -6.12 -5.89 12.74
N LEU A 88 -5.45 -6.39 11.70
CA LEU A 88 -4.07 -6.01 11.39
C LEU A 88 -3.95 -4.50 11.13
N LEU A 89 -4.88 -3.94 10.35
CA LEU A 89 -4.87 -2.51 10.02
C LEU A 89 -5.18 -1.62 11.23
N ALA A 90 -6.01 -2.09 12.16
CA ALA A 90 -6.25 -1.40 13.43
C ALA A 90 -4.97 -1.36 14.28
N ASP A 91 -4.33 -2.51 14.49
CA ASP A 91 -3.11 -2.58 15.30
C ASP A 91 -1.94 -1.83 14.62
N LEU A 92 -1.87 -1.81 13.28
CA LEU A 92 -0.92 -0.98 12.53
C LEU A 92 -1.18 0.52 12.70
N ASN A 93 -2.45 0.90 12.85
CA ASN A 93 -2.81 2.28 13.13
C ASN A 93 -2.40 2.67 14.56
N ASP A 94 -2.65 1.79 15.53
CA ASP A 94 -2.35 2.04 16.94
C ASP A 94 -0.84 2.01 17.22
N ALA A 95 -0.08 1.28 16.40
CA ALA A 95 1.39 1.29 16.42
C ALA A 95 2.03 2.49 15.70
N ASP A 96 1.24 3.49 15.28
CA ASP A 96 1.69 4.69 14.56
C ASP A 96 2.58 4.37 13.34
N SER A 97 2.20 3.35 12.56
CA SER A 97 2.98 2.93 11.39
C SER A 97 3.20 4.11 10.43
N PRO A 98 4.46 4.54 10.17
CA PRO A 98 4.73 5.72 9.34
C PRO A 98 4.18 5.57 7.92
N ARG A 99 4.17 4.33 7.40
CA ARG A 99 3.60 4.01 6.08
C ARG A 99 2.10 4.23 6.06
N LEU A 100 1.39 3.73 7.07
CA LEU A 100 -0.07 3.84 7.15
C LEU A 100 -0.49 5.29 7.42
N HIS A 101 0.23 5.99 8.29
CA HIS A 101 -0.03 7.39 8.58
C HIS A 101 0.11 8.24 7.31
N ARG A 102 1.23 8.09 6.59
CA ARG A 102 1.43 8.83 5.34
C ARG A 102 0.39 8.47 4.28
N LEU A 103 0.02 7.20 4.16
CA LEU A 103 -1.04 6.80 3.22
C LEU A 103 -2.38 7.49 3.55
N LYS A 104 -2.75 7.59 4.84
CA LYS A 104 -3.97 8.29 5.27
C LYS A 104 -3.93 9.79 4.93
N GLU A 105 -2.80 10.46 5.18
CA GLU A 105 -2.61 11.87 4.81
C GLU A 105 -2.75 12.12 3.31
N LEU A 106 -2.38 11.15 2.47
CA LEU A 106 -2.49 11.27 1.02
C LEU A 106 -3.89 11.02 0.47
N LEU A 107 -4.76 10.36 1.25
CA LEU A 107 -6.13 9.98 0.87
C LEU A 107 -7.20 10.96 1.38
N ASN A 108 -6.89 11.77 2.39
CA ASN A 108 -7.70 12.90 2.85
C ASN A 108 -7.54 14.12 1.92
#